data_AF-A0A1B6JWA9-F1
#
_entry.id   AF-A0A1B6JWA9-F1
#
_cell.length_a   1.000
_cell.length_b   1.000
_cell.length_c   1.000
_cell.angle_alpha   90.00
_cell.angle_beta   90.00
_cell.angle_gamma   90.00
#
_symmetry.space_group_name_H-M   'P 1'
#
loop_
_entity.id
_entity.type
_entity.pdbx_description
1 polymer ?
#
loop_
_entity_poly.entity_id
_entity_poly.type
_entity_poly.pdbx_seq_one_letter_code
_entity_poly.pdbx_strand_id
1 'polypeptide(L)'
;FCRLWGCFFCRLWSCLVQWRFHDSRLIHVLVVEVKVVFVEISQDYIMYICALFALLAFSQINAEVYFEENFNDKSWEDNWIYSEHPGKEFGKFTWSSGKFYNDAEKDKGIQTSQDARFYALSRKFSPFSNKGKPLVVQFTVKHEQNIDCGGGYVKIFDCS
;
A
#
# COMPACT_ATOMS: atom_id res chain seq x y z
N PHE A 1 12.36 -0.34 24.12
CA PHE A 1 13.56 -0.24 23.25
C PHE A 1 13.07 0.05 21.84
N CYS A 2 13.12 1.25 21.25
CA CYS A 2 13.79 2.49 21.59
C CYS A 2 12.90 3.67 21.11
N ARG A 3 12.49 4.53 22.05
CA ARG A 3 12.26 5.95 21.78
C ARG A 3 13.59 6.55 21.32
N LEU A 4 13.56 7.62 20.53
CA LEU A 4 14.67 8.32 19.85
C LEU A 4 14.83 7.86 18.41
N TRP A 5 14.18 8.54 17.47
CA TRP A 5 14.80 9.07 16.24
C TRP A 5 13.83 10.16 15.77
N GLY A 6 14.22 11.41 16.01
CA GLY A 6 13.39 12.58 15.78
C GLY A 6 12.97 12.70 14.33
N CYS A 7 11.69 13.02 14.14
CA CYS A 7 11.18 13.63 12.93
C CYS A 7 11.91 14.96 12.70
N PHE A 8 12.94 14.95 11.87
CA PHE A 8 13.51 16.18 11.32
C PHE A 8 13.80 15.96 9.84
N PHE A 9 13.07 16.71 9.01
CA PHE A 9 13.23 16.91 7.57
C PHE A 9 12.82 15.78 6.62
N CYS A 10 11.60 15.89 6.09
CA CYS A 10 11.43 16.18 4.66
C CYS A 10 10.13 16.97 4.44
N ARG A 11 10.26 18.30 4.37
CA ARG A 11 9.19 19.24 3.97
C ARG A 11 9.03 19.12 2.46
N LEU A 12 8.19 18.21 1.99
CA LEU A 12 7.74 18.15 0.59
C LEU A 12 6.36 17.49 0.58
N TRP A 13 5.36 18.35 0.73
CA TRP A 13 3.93 18.07 0.88
C TRP A 13 3.41 17.00 -0.07
N SER A 14 3.30 15.76 0.41
CA SER A 14 2.88 14.62 -0.40
C SER A 14 2.34 13.48 0.48
N CYS A 15 1.08 13.08 0.28
CA CYS A 15 0.53 11.87 0.90
C CYS A 15 1.19 10.67 0.26
N LEU A 16 1.95 9.90 1.03
CA LEU A 16 2.83 8.84 0.52
C LEU A 16 2.40 7.49 1.08
N VAL A 17 2.26 6.49 0.21
CA VAL A 17 2.35 5.09 0.65
C VAL A 17 3.83 4.74 0.62
N GLN A 18 4.44 4.45 1.77
CA GLN A 18 5.82 3.95 1.81
C GLN A 18 5.84 2.49 2.19
N TRP A 19 6.56 1.71 1.39
CA TRP A 19 7.01 0.39 1.77
C TRP A 19 8.25 0.52 2.62
N ARG A 20 8.20 -0.05 3.83
CA ARG A 20 9.40 -0.23 4.63
C ARG A 20 9.56 -1.70 4.98
N PHE A 21 10.52 -2.34 4.33
CA PHE A 21 10.98 -3.65 4.72
C PHE A 21 12.21 -3.48 5.62
N HIS A 22 12.16 -4.10 6.80
CA HIS A 22 13.28 -4.21 7.72
C HIS A 22 13.66 -5.68 7.74
N ASP A 23 14.89 -6.00 7.35
CA ASP A 23 15.29 -7.40 7.24
C ASP A 23 16.77 -7.62 7.47
N SER A 24 17.06 -8.75 8.11
CA SER A 24 18.41 -9.15 8.54
C SER A 24 18.94 -10.42 7.89
N ARG A 25 18.24 -11.09 6.95
CA ARG A 25 18.72 -12.19 6.08
C ARG A 25 17.63 -12.69 5.10
N LEU A 26 17.99 -12.77 3.80
CA LEU A 26 17.28 -13.39 2.67
C LEU A 26 15.84 -12.91 2.43
N ILE A 27 15.64 -11.97 1.49
CA ILE A 27 14.29 -11.63 1.04
C ILE A 27 14.13 -11.43 -0.44
N HIS A 28 13.17 -12.18 -0.97
CA HIS A 28 12.36 -11.76 -2.09
C HIS A 28 10.89 -11.66 -1.66
N VAL A 29 10.50 -10.49 -1.13
CA VAL A 29 9.09 -10.16 -0.93
C VAL A 29 8.60 -9.53 -2.23
N LEU A 30 7.57 -10.14 -2.79
CA LEU A 30 6.85 -9.62 -3.93
C LEU A 30 5.55 -8.94 -3.46
N VAL A 31 5.40 -7.66 -3.79
CA VAL A 31 4.14 -6.92 -3.61
C VAL A 31 3.47 -6.78 -4.96
N VAL A 32 2.28 -7.37 -5.10
CA VAL A 32 1.57 -7.51 -6.38
C VAL A 32 0.48 -6.45 -6.53
N GLU A 33 -0.13 -6.00 -5.44
CA GLU A 33 -1.22 -5.04 -5.48
C GLU A 33 -1.25 -4.19 -4.22
N VAL A 34 -1.66 -2.93 -4.37
CA VAL A 34 -1.91 -1.99 -3.28
C VAL A 34 -3.18 -1.20 -3.59
N LYS A 35 -4.15 -1.22 -2.67
CA LYS A 35 -5.42 -0.53 -2.83
C LYS A 35 -5.83 0.17 -1.54
N VAL A 36 -6.21 1.44 -1.66
CA VAL A 36 -6.76 2.25 -0.56
C VAL A 36 -8.16 2.72 -0.95
N VAL A 37 -9.17 2.29 -0.19
CA VAL A 37 -10.59 2.46 -0.53
C VAL A 37 -11.37 2.98 0.69
N PHE A 38 -12.32 3.89 0.47
CA PHE A 38 -13.42 4.11 1.41
C PHE A 38 -14.67 3.36 0.95
N VAL A 39 -15.32 2.69 1.89
CA VAL A 39 -16.62 2.08 1.66
C VAL A 39 -17.67 2.92 2.37
N GLU A 40 -18.43 3.72 1.65
CA GLU A 40 -19.57 4.42 2.24
C GLU A 40 -20.80 3.51 2.20
N ILE A 41 -21.18 3.00 3.38
CA ILE A 41 -22.47 2.34 3.59
C ILE A 41 -23.41 3.40 4.15
N SER A 42 -24.28 3.96 3.32
CA SER A 42 -25.33 4.87 3.77
C SER A 42 -26.41 4.08 4.53
N GLN A 43 -26.32 4.02 5.85
CA GLN A 43 -27.21 3.20 6.69
C GLN A 43 -28.27 3.98 7.49
N ASP A 44 -28.45 5.27 7.23
CA ASP A 44 -29.20 6.15 8.15
C ASP A 44 -30.71 6.29 7.89
N TYR A 45 -31.35 5.48 7.04
CA TYR A 45 -32.76 5.67 6.67
C TYR A 45 -33.66 4.40 6.73
N ILE A 46 -33.26 3.32 7.41
CA ILE A 46 -33.97 2.03 7.28
C ILE A 46 -34.98 1.70 8.40
N MET A 47 -35.03 2.42 9.54
CA MET A 47 -36.01 2.07 10.59
C MET A 47 -37.36 2.80 10.49
N TYR A 48 -37.42 3.96 9.82
CA TYR A 48 -38.67 4.75 9.69
C TYR A 48 -39.41 4.55 8.36
N ILE A 49 -38.87 3.76 7.42
CA ILE A 49 -39.39 3.55 6.06
C ILE A 49 -39.86 2.08 5.84
N CYS A 50 -39.91 1.27 6.90
CA CYS A 50 -40.21 -0.18 6.83
C CYS A 50 -41.58 -0.55 6.23
N ALA A 51 -42.52 0.39 6.05
CA ALA A 51 -43.89 0.08 5.63
C ALA A 51 -44.23 0.41 4.17
N LEU A 52 -43.41 1.18 3.42
CA LEU A 52 -43.84 1.72 2.11
C LEU A 52 -42.85 1.52 0.93
N PHE A 53 -41.62 1.06 1.14
CA PHE A 53 -40.57 1.02 0.09
C PHE A 53 -40.03 -0.38 -0.23
N ALA A 54 -40.82 -1.43 0.02
CA ALA A 54 -40.41 -2.83 -0.11
C ALA A 54 -40.07 -3.31 -1.55
N LEU A 55 -40.06 -2.44 -2.57
CA LEU A 55 -39.79 -2.82 -3.97
C LEU A 55 -38.73 -1.98 -4.72
N LEU A 56 -38.11 -0.95 -4.11
CA LEU A 56 -37.15 -0.07 -4.82
C LEU A 56 -35.94 0.35 -3.98
N ALA A 57 -35.47 -0.49 -3.07
CA ALA A 57 -34.25 -0.21 -2.30
C ALA A 57 -32.99 -0.67 -3.07
N PHE A 58 -32.59 0.10 -4.09
CA PHE A 58 -31.19 0.05 -4.55
C PHE A 58 -30.33 0.79 -3.53
N SER A 59 -29.70 0.07 -2.61
CA SER A 59 -28.61 0.65 -1.82
C SER A 59 -27.45 0.98 -2.77
N GLN A 60 -27.15 2.26 -2.97
CA GLN A 60 -25.94 2.65 -3.69
C GLN A 60 -24.75 2.44 -2.76
N ILE A 61 -24.02 1.34 -2.97
CA ILE A 61 -22.71 1.14 -2.36
C ILE A 61 -21.73 1.98 -3.19
N ASN A 62 -21.27 3.10 -2.63
CA ASN A 62 -20.21 3.90 -3.25
C ASN A 62 -18.87 3.52 -2.61
N ALA A 63 -17.95 3.05 -3.45
CA ALA A 63 -16.58 2.77 -3.05
C ALA A 63 -15.65 3.74 -3.76
N GLU A 64 -15.13 4.72 -3.03
CA GLU A 64 -14.18 5.68 -3.57
C GLU A 64 -12.76 5.13 -3.41
N VAL A 65 -12.05 4.98 -4.53
CA VAL A 65 -10.68 4.47 -4.57
C VAL A 65 -9.71 5.66 -4.61
N TYR A 66 -8.87 5.76 -3.58
CA TYR A 66 -7.91 6.86 -3.43
C TYR A 66 -6.55 6.55 -4.01
N PHE A 67 -6.19 5.27 -3.97
CA PHE A 67 -4.92 4.78 -4.48
C PHE A 67 -5.11 3.34 -4.95
N GLU A 68 -4.63 3.06 -6.16
CA GLU A 68 -4.57 1.73 -6.72
C GLU A 68 -3.27 1.58 -7.50
N GLU A 69 -2.53 0.52 -7.20
CA GLU A 69 -1.35 0.10 -7.92
C GLU A 69 -1.41 -1.41 -8.12
N ASN A 70 -1.38 -1.82 -9.39
CA ASN A 70 -1.45 -3.23 -9.81
C ASN A 70 -0.15 -3.68 -10.52
N PHE A 71 0.83 -2.78 -10.70
CA PHE A 71 2.12 -3.09 -11.34
C PHE A 71 2.04 -3.79 -12.71
N ASN A 72 0.94 -3.57 -13.45
CA ASN A 72 0.73 -4.14 -14.79
C ASN A 72 1.72 -3.59 -15.83
N ASP A 73 2.19 -2.36 -15.62
CA ASP A 73 3.10 -1.65 -16.52
C ASP A 73 4.39 -1.24 -15.80
N LYS A 74 5.46 -1.00 -16.59
CA LYS A 74 6.74 -0.47 -16.08
C LYS A 74 6.67 0.96 -15.54
N SER A 75 5.52 1.63 -15.66
CA SER A 75 5.31 2.99 -15.16
C SER A 75 5.52 3.11 -13.64
N TRP A 76 5.56 1.99 -12.91
CA TRP A 76 5.90 2.01 -11.49
C TRP A 76 7.29 2.61 -11.21
N GLU A 77 8.27 2.45 -12.12
CA GLU A 77 9.63 2.97 -11.92
C GLU A 77 9.66 4.50 -11.82
N ASP A 78 8.79 5.19 -12.57
CA ASP A 78 8.69 6.65 -12.57
C ASP A 78 7.78 7.17 -11.44
N ASN A 79 6.76 6.39 -11.07
CA ASN A 79 5.75 6.81 -10.09
C ASN A 79 6.17 6.56 -8.64
N TRP A 80 7.08 5.61 -8.41
CA TRP A 80 7.57 5.25 -7.08
C TRP A 80 8.95 5.85 -6.83
N ILE A 81 9.07 6.63 -5.77
CA ILE A 81 10.26 7.39 -5.41
C ILE A 81 11.03 6.67 -4.31
N TYR A 82 12.33 6.46 -4.53
CA TYR A 82 13.23 5.93 -3.51
C TYR A 82 13.58 6.99 -2.47
N SER A 83 13.72 6.57 -1.21
CA SER A 83 14.15 7.48 -0.14
C SER A 83 15.66 7.75 -0.22
N GLU A 84 16.05 9.03 -0.12
CA GLU A 84 17.46 9.46 -0.08
C GLU A 84 17.87 9.90 1.33
N HIS A 85 17.62 9.06 2.34
CA HIS A 85 17.99 9.41 3.70
C HIS A 85 19.53 9.43 3.87
N PRO A 86 20.11 10.53 4.38
CA PRO A 86 21.56 10.69 4.45
C PRO A 86 22.19 9.58 5.31
N GLY A 87 23.26 8.97 4.79
CA GLY A 87 24.02 7.94 5.49
C GLY A 87 23.36 6.55 5.51
N LYS A 88 22.29 6.32 4.73
CA LYS A 88 21.69 4.98 4.57
C LYS A 88 21.54 4.63 3.10
N GLU A 89 22.06 3.47 2.73
CA GLU A 89 21.82 2.87 1.42
C GLU A 89 20.61 1.94 1.49
N PHE A 90 19.58 2.24 0.69
CA PHE A 90 18.40 1.39 0.56
C PHE A 90 18.58 0.33 -0.52
N GLY A 91 17.94 -0.81 -0.32
CA GLY A 91 17.89 -1.87 -1.31
C GLY A 91 17.05 -1.50 -2.53
N LYS A 92 17.34 -2.13 -3.67
CA LYS A 92 16.62 -1.90 -4.94
C LYS A 92 15.46 -2.87 -5.13
N PHE A 93 14.34 -2.37 -5.63
CA PHE A 93 13.22 -3.19 -6.09
C PHE A 93 13.41 -3.58 -7.54
N THR A 94 12.96 -4.79 -7.89
CA THR A 94 12.93 -5.31 -9.26
C THR A 94 11.50 -5.69 -9.64
N TRP A 95 11.12 -5.47 -10.89
CA TRP A 95 9.80 -5.85 -11.39
C TRP A 95 9.80 -7.31 -11.85
N SER A 96 9.01 -8.16 -11.19
CA SER A 96 9.06 -9.61 -11.37
C SER A 96 7.74 -10.25 -10.95
N SER A 97 7.38 -11.40 -11.52
CA SER A 97 6.32 -12.28 -11.02
C SER A 97 6.86 -13.37 -10.06
N GLY A 98 8.18 -13.40 -9.90
CA GLY A 98 8.90 -14.34 -9.06
C GLY A 98 9.02 -15.75 -9.65
N LYS A 99 9.31 -16.75 -8.81
CA LYS A 99 9.61 -18.13 -9.25
C LYS A 99 8.37 -18.96 -9.60
N PHE A 100 7.25 -18.72 -8.91
CA PHE A 100 6.02 -19.51 -9.08
C PHE A 100 4.82 -18.58 -9.19
N TYR A 101 4.22 -18.46 -10.35
CA TYR A 101 3.07 -17.58 -10.59
C TYR A 101 1.92 -18.38 -11.18
N ASN A 102 0.69 -17.89 -10.99
CA ASN A 102 -0.47 -18.44 -11.68
C ASN A 102 -0.60 -17.78 -13.06
N ASP A 103 -0.48 -16.45 -13.10
CA ASP A 103 -0.47 -15.66 -14.32
C ASP A 103 0.74 -14.72 -14.31
N ALA A 104 1.66 -14.93 -15.25
CA ALA A 104 2.95 -14.23 -15.27
C ALA A 104 2.82 -12.72 -15.43
N GLU A 105 1.73 -12.23 -16.01
CA GLU A 105 1.51 -10.79 -16.24
C GLU A 105 0.73 -10.16 -15.09
N LYS A 106 -0.29 -10.84 -14.56
CA LYS A 106 -1.12 -10.31 -13.46
C LYS A 106 -0.46 -10.43 -12.10
N ASP A 107 0.39 -11.43 -11.90
CA ASP A 107 1.11 -11.63 -10.65
C ASP A 107 2.43 -10.83 -10.61
N LYS A 108 2.67 -9.93 -11.57
CA LYS A 108 3.83 -9.04 -11.53
C LYS A 108 3.70 -8.04 -10.40
N GLY A 109 4.83 -7.76 -9.78
CA GLY A 109 4.91 -6.83 -8.68
C GLY A 109 6.32 -6.33 -8.47
N ILE A 110 6.51 -5.56 -7.40
CA ILE A 110 7.84 -5.15 -6.96
C ILE A 110 8.41 -6.19 -6.01
N GLN A 111 9.61 -6.67 -6.33
CA GLN A 111 10.33 -7.69 -5.60
C GLN A 111 11.58 -7.09 -4.95
N THR A 112 11.84 -7.38 -3.68
CA THR A 112 13.14 -7.07 -3.07
C THR A 112 14.24 -7.93 -3.71
N SER A 113 15.39 -7.32 -4.04
CA SER A 113 16.48 -8.00 -4.78
C SER A 113 17.75 -8.28 -3.97
N GLN A 114 17.87 -7.74 -2.75
CA GLN A 114 19.10 -7.72 -1.97
C GLN A 114 18.82 -8.11 -0.51
N ASP A 115 19.66 -9.00 0.01
CA ASP A 115 19.51 -9.51 1.37
C ASP A 115 20.02 -8.52 2.43
N ALA A 116 19.42 -8.54 3.61
CA ALA A 116 19.83 -7.74 4.78
C ALA A 116 19.94 -6.23 4.48
N ARG A 117 19.05 -5.71 3.63
CA ARG A 117 18.96 -4.29 3.29
C ARG A 117 17.65 -3.69 3.77
N PHE A 118 17.70 -2.41 4.13
CA PHE A 118 16.49 -1.64 4.36
C PHE A 118 15.90 -1.21 3.04
N TYR A 119 14.58 -1.31 2.92
CA TYR A 119 13.87 -0.82 1.75
C TYR A 119 13.02 0.39 2.12
N ALA A 120 13.02 1.37 1.24
CA ALA A 120 12.22 2.58 1.38
C ALA A 120 11.83 3.08 -0.01
N LEU A 121 10.64 2.70 -0.44
CA LEU A 121 10.04 3.13 -1.69
C LEU A 121 8.67 3.72 -1.39
N SER A 122 8.35 4.87 -1.98
CA SER A 122 7.09 5.55 -1.72
C SER A 122 6.45 6.16 -2.94
N ARG A 123 5.12 6.12 -3.03
CA ARG A 123 4.35 6.75 -4.11
C ARG A 123 3.37 7.75 -3.54
N LYS A 124 3.32 8.93 -4.19
CA LYS A 124 2.39 10.00 -3.83
C LYS A 124 0.99 9.70 -4.39
N PHE A 125 -0.04 10.00 -3.61
CA PHE A 125 -1.44 9.92 -4.05
C PHE A 125 -2.25 11.13 -3.55
N SER A 126 -3.49 11.25 -4.01
CA SER A 126 -4.36 12.39 -3.69
C SER A 126 -4.67 12.47 -2.19
N PRO A 127 -4.53 13.65 -1.55
CA PRO A 127 -4.88 13.82 -0.15
C PRO A 127 -6.34 13.49 0.12
N PHE A 128 -6.59 12.82 1.24
CA PHE A 128 -7.93 12.51 1.71
C PHE A 128 -8.05 12.61 3.22
N SER A 129 -9.29 12.62 3.73
CA SER A 129 -9.60 12.54 5.15
C SER A 129 -10.56 11.39 5.40
N ASN A 130 -10.24 10.51 6.35
CA ASN A 130 -11.11 9.42 6.78
C ASN A 130 -12.05 9.83 7.94
N LYS A 131 -12.17 11.12 8.26
CA LYS A 131 -13.01 11.55 9.39
C LYS A 131 -14.48 11.18 9.13
N GLY A 132 -15.00 10.26 9.92
CA GLY A 132 -16.38 9.77 9.79
C GLY A 132 -16.58 8.75 8.66
N LYS A 133 -15.51 8.26 8.01
CA LYS A 133 -15.57 7.25 6.94
C LYS A 133 -14.65 6.06 7.24
N PRO A 134 -15.04 4.81 6.92
CA PRO A 134 -14.21 3.63 7.20
C PRO A 134 -13.10 3.46 6.16
N LEU A 135 -11.84 3.63 6.58
CA LEU A 135 -10.65 3.44 5.73
C LEU A 135 -10.32 1.96 5.55
N VAL A 136 -10.20 1.51 4.30
CA VAL A 136 -9.70 0.18 3.95
C VAL A 136 -8.35 0.30 3.25
N VAL A 137 -7.36 -0.44 3.74
CA VAL A 137 -6.03 -0.56 3.14
C VAL A 137 -5.80 -2.03 2.85
N GLN A 138 -5.68 -2.36 1.57
CA GLN A 138 -5.49 -3.71 1.07
C GLN A 138 -4.18 -3.77 0.29
N PHE A 139 -3.42 -4.83 0.49
CA PHE A 139 -2.24 -5.12 -0.32
C PHE A 139 -1.92 -6.60 -0.25
N THR A 140 -1.27 -7.10 -1.30
CA THR A 140 -0.89 -8.52 -1.40
C THR A 140 0.61 -8.66 -1.24
N VAL A 141 1.03 -9.52 -0.30
CA VAL A 141 2.42 -9.84 -0.05
C VAL A 141 2.66 -11.32 -0.29
N LYS A 142 3.64 -11.63 -1.11
CA LYS A 142 4.08 -12.99 -1.38
C LYS A 142 5.55 -13.15 -0.97
N HIS A 143 5.79 -14.06 -0.04
CA HIS A 143 7.13 -14.46 0.37
C HIS A 143 7.51 -15.71 -0.41
N GLU A 144 8.32 -15.55 -1.45
CA GLU A 144 8.72 -16.69 -2.29
C GLU A 144 9.81 -17.56 -1.67
N GLN A 145 10.53 -17.00 -0.72
CA GLN A 145 11.55 -17.70 0.05
C GLN A 145 11.04 -17.89 1.47
N ASN A 146 11.54 -18.93 2.15
CA ASN A 146 11.35 -19.08 3.59
C ASN A 146 12.10 -17.94 4.29
N ILE A 147 11.39 -16.85 4.56
CA ILE A 147 11.96 -15.70 5.24
C ILE A 147 12.15 -16.01 6.73
N ASP A 148 13.36 -15.78 7.24
CA ASP A 148 13.66 -15.97 8.66
C ASP A 148 13.30 -14.71 9.47
N CYS A 149 13.47 -13.50 8.89
CA CYS A 149 13.33 -12.25 9.63
C CYS A 149 13.11 -11.00 8.75
N GLY A 150 11.90 -10.86 8.17
CA GLY A 150 11.53 -9.71 7.33
C GLY A 150 10.14 -9.16 7.63
N GLY A 151 9.95 -7.84 7.47
CA GLY A 151 8.66 -7.18 7.69
C GLY A 151 7.96 -6.79 6.39
N GLY A 152 6.75 -7.29 6.13
CA GLY A 152 5.95 -6.96 4.95
C GLY A 152 4.73 -6.09 5.24
N TYR A 153 4.95 -4.81 5.52
CA TYR A 153 3.89 -3.87 5.87
C TYR A 153 3.99 -2.54 5.10
N VAL A 154 2.85 -1.90 4.91
CA VAL A 154 2.72 -0.54 4.36
C VAL A 154 2.71 0.51 5.45
N LYS A 155 3.13 1.72 5.10
CA LYS A 155 2.91 2.92 5.91
C LYS A 155 2.19 3.97 5.06
N ILE A 156 1.17 4.58 5.63
CA ILE A 156 0.46 5.72 5.04
C ILE A 156 0.94 6.97 5.77
N PHE A 157 1.47 7.93 5.03
CA PHE A 157 1.95 9.20 5.54
C PHE A 157 0.93 10.30 5.29
N ASP A 158 0.92 11.26 6.22
CA ASP A 158 0.20 12.51 6.05
C ASP A 158 0.88 13.40 4.99
N CYS A 159 0.14 14.42 4.56
CA CYS A 159 0.55 15.33 3.51
C CYS A 159 1.36 16.56 4.00
N SER A 160 1.74 16.65 5.30
CA SER A 160 2.24 17.90 5.91
C SER A 160 3.74 18.21 5.74
#